data_AF-A0A7K1ZP88-F1
#
_entry.id   AF-A0A7K1ZP88-F1
#
_cell.length_a   1.000
_cell.length_b   1.000
_cell.length_c   1.000
_cell.angle_alpha   90.00
_cell.angle_beta   90.00
_cell.angle_gamma   90.00
#
_symmetry.space_group_name_H-M   'P 1'
#
loop_
_entity.id
_entity.type
_entity.pdbx_description
1 polymer ?
#
loop_
_entity_poly.entity_id
_entity_poly.type
_entity_poly.pdbx_seq_one_letter_code
_entity_poly.pdbx_strand_id
1 'polypeptide(L)' 'MWVKLSTPEGGTQAEWLVLDRESQVVGEFTLPLAVDLKVVQGGYAYGIEQGDGLDPMVVVYEIQE' A
#
# COMPACT_ATOMS: atom_id res chain seq x y z
N MET A 1 8.98 7.60 -3.34
CA MET A 1 8.85 6.36 -4.16
C MET A 1 8.30 5.27 -3.25
N TRP A 2 7.66 4.23 -3.77
CA TRP A 2 7.22 3.11 -2.95
C TRP A 2 7.49 1.78 -3.66
N VAL A 3 7.78 0.74 -2.88
CA VAL A 3 8.17 -0.58 -3.39
C VAL A 3 7.43 -1.66 -2.64
N LYS A 4 6.84 -2.60 -3.37
CA LYS A 4 6.26 -3.82 -2.80
C LYS A 4 7.40 -4.77 -2.46
N LEU A 5 7.57 -5.10 -1.18
CA LEU A 5 8.62 -6.01 -0.72
C LEU A 5 8.24 -7.46 -0.98
N SER A 6 7.14 -7.88 -0.38
CA SER A 6 6.77 -9.28 -0.30
C SER A 6 5.26 -9.45 -0.21
N THR A 7 4.82 -10.65 -0.56
CA THR A 7 3.50 -11.15 -0.21
C THR A 7 3.77 -12.47 0.49
N PRO A 8 3.48 -12.61 1.80
CA PRO A 8 3.70 -13.86 2.51
C PRO A 8 2.98 -15.01 1.78
N GLU A 9 3.56 -16.21 1.77
CA GLU A 9 2.88 -17.39 1.19
C GLU A 9 1.55 -17.63 1.92
N GLY A 10 0.45 -17.67 1.17
CA GLY A 10 -0.90 -17.79 1.73
C GLY A 10 -1.42 -16.53 2.44
N GLY A 11 -0.69 -15.41 2.38
CA GLY A 11 -1.09 -14.13 2.97
C GLY A 11 -2.17 -13.42 2.15
N THR A 12 -2.98 -12.61 2.83
CA THR A 12 -3.98 -11.73 2.20
C THR A 12 -3.53 -10.29 2.10
N GLN A 13 -2.29 -10.01 2.51
CA GLN A 13 -1.71 -8.67 2.57
C GLN A 13 -0.29 -8.63 1.95
N ALA A 14 0.14 -7.46 1.53
CA ALA A 14 1.46 -7.18 1.00
C ALA A 14 2.13 -6.06 1.80
N GLU A 15 3.43 -6.22 2.04
CA GLU A 15 4.28 -5.23 2.68
C GLU A 15 4.83 -4.25 1.65
N TRP A 16 4.82 -2.97 2.01
CA TRP A 16 5.32 -1.87 1.20
C TRP A 16 6.28 -0.99 1.99
N LEU A 17 7.34 -0.56 1.32
CA LEU A 17 8.25 0.46 1.82
C LEU A 17 8.02 1.78 1.11
N VAL A 18 8.11 2.87 1.87
CA VAL A 18 8.20 4.23 1.36
C VAL A 18 9.66 4.64 1.35
N LEU A 19 10.13 5.08 0.19
CA LEU A 19 11.47 5.57 -0.02
C LEU A 19 11.47 7.06 -0.30
N ASP A 20 12.42 7.78 0.28
CA ASP A 20 12.71 9.17 -0.08
C ASP A 20 13.40 9.27 -1.46
N ARG A 21 13.91 10.46 -1.79
CA ARG A 21 14.59 10.71 -3.07
C ARG A 21 16.01 10.12 -3.12
N GLU A 22 16.60 9.82 -1.97
CA GLU A 22 17.92 9.20 -1.82
C GLU A 22 17.81 7.68 -1.65
N SER A 23 16.60 7.13 -1.83
CA SER A 23 16.27 5.71 -1.65
C SER A 23 16.43 5.19 -0.22
N GLN A 24 16.37 6.08 0.78
CA GLN A 24 16.28 5.70 2.19
C GLN A 24 14.85 5.35 2.55
N VAL A 25 14.68 4.35 3.42
CA VAL A 25 13.36 3.98 3.97
C VAL A 25 12.92 5.06 4.95
N VAL A 26 11.71 5.58 4.75
CA VAL A 26 11.10 6.62 5.59
C VAL A 26 9.73 6.23 6.13
N GLY A 27 9.32 4.98 5.89
CA GLY A 27 8.08 4.43 6.42
C GLY A 27 7.73 3.09 5.80
N GLU A 28 6.87 2.37 6.48
CA GLU A 28 6.37 1.07 6.06
C GLU A 28 4.86 0.96 6.29
N PHE A 29 4.21 0.17 5.46
CA PHE A 29 2.78 -0.11 5.60
C PHE A 29 2.41 -1.42 4.92
N THR A 30 1.27 -1.97 5.32
CA THR A 30 0.75 -3.23 4.82
C THR A 30 -0.63 -2.98 4.20
N LEU A 31 -0.82 -3.45 2.96
CA LEU A 31 -2.10 -3.35 2.25
C LEU A 31 -2.71 -4.72 1.98
N PRO A 32 -4.03 -4.88 2.03
CA PRO A 32 -4.70 -6.06 1.48
C PRO A 32 -4.37 -6.24 0.00
N LEU A 33 -4.26 -7.49 -0.46
CA LEU A 33 -3.96 -7.81 -1.86
C LEU A 33 -5.06 -7.39 -2.85
N ALA A 34 -6.28 -7.22 -2.35
CA ALA A 34 -7.40 -6.70 -3.13
C ALA A 34 -7.28 -5.20 -3.45
N VAL A 35 -6.33 -4.49 -2.80
CA VAL A 35 -6.12 -3.06 -2.98
C VAL A 35 -5.05 -2.81 -4.03
N ASP A 36 -5.43 -2.09 -5.08
CA ASP A 36 -4.52 -1.57 -6.09
C ASP A 36 -4.01 -0.18 -5.65
N LEU A 37 -2.77 -0.14 -5.15
CA LEU A 37 -2.13 1.07 -4.65
C LEU A 37 -1.88 2.08 -5.80
N LYS A 38 -2.36 3.31 -5.62
CA LYS A 38 -2.23 4.39 -6.62
C LYS A 38 -1.24 5.46 -6.23
N VAL A 39 -1.30 5.93 -4.99
CA VAL A 39 -0.42 7.02 -4.54
C VAL A 39 -0.07 6.87 -3.07
N VAL A 40 1.13 7.32 -2.74
CA VAL A 40 1.60 7.50 -1.36
C VAL A 40 1.95 8.97 -1.17
N GLN A 41 1.25 9.65 -0.26
CA GLN A 41 1.45 11.08 -0.03
C GLN A 41 1.03 11.49 1.38
N GLY A 42 1.87 12.31 2.02
CA GLY A 42 1.55 12.97 3.29
C GLY A 42 1.29 12.02 4.46
N GLY A 43 2.04 10.91 4.52
CA GLY A 43 1.85 9.88 5.56
C GLY A 43 0.73 8.88 5.28
N TYR A 44 0.12 8.92 4.08
CA TYR A 44 -0.97 8.03 3.71
C TYR A 44 -0.73 7.30 2.39
N ALA A 45 -1.21 6.07 2.31
CA ALA A 45 -1.29 5.26 1.11
C ALA A 45 -2.75 5.17 0.63
N TYR A 46 -2.98 5.53 -0.63
CA TYR A 46 -4.30 5.58 -1.25
C TYR A 46 -4.38 4.52 -2.35
N GLY A 47 -5.39 3.66 -2.26
CA GLY A 47 -5.61 2.60 -3.23
C GLY A 47 -7.06 2.50 -3.65
N ILE A 48 -7.31 1.60 -4.60
CA ILE A 48 -8.65 1.24 -5.04
C ILE A 48 -8.87 -0.22 -4.65
N GLU A 49 -9.89 -0.48 -3.85
CA GLU A 49 -10.35 -1.83 -3.58
C GLU A 49 -11.42 -2.21 -4.61
N GLN A 50 -11.18 -3.29 -5.36
CA GLN A 50 -12.18 -3.88 -6.24
C GLN A 50 -12.82 -5.07 -5.53
N GLY A 51 -14.04 -4.87 -5.01
CA GLY A 51 -14.85 -5.97 -4.50
C GLY A 51 -15.54 -6.72 -5.64
N ASP A 52 -15.71 -8.04 -5.49
CA ASP A 52 -16.48 -8.85 -6.44
C ASP A 52 -17.92 -8.32 -6.54
N GLY A 53 -18.23 -7.62 -7.64
CA GLY A 53 -19.56 -7.07 -7.92
C GLY A 53 -19.91 -5.77 -7.19
N LEU A 54 -18.95 -5.10 -6.56
CA LEU A 54 -19.13 -3.79 -5.94
C LEU A 54 -18.46 -2.69 -6.77
N ASP A 55 -18.99 -1.47 -6.67
CA ASP A 55 -18.33 -0.29 -7.24
C ASP A 55 -16.95 -0.10 -6.60
N PRO A 56 -15.92 0.27 -7.38
CA PRO A 56 -14.57 0.46 -6.85
C PRO A 56 -14.56 1.55 -5.77
N MET A 57 -13.97 1.24 -4.62
CA MET A 57 -13.91 2.17 -3.49
C MET A 57 -12.49 2.68 -3.31
N VAL A 58 -12.36 4.00 -3.09
CA VAL A 58 -11.09 4.59 -2.67
C VAL A 58 -10.87 4.27 -1.19
N VAL A 59 -9.75 3.64 -0.89
CA VAL A 59 -9.33 3.27 0.47
C VAL A 59 -8.05 4.02 0.83
N VAL A 60 -7.91 4.34 2.12
CA VAL A 60 -6.79 5.12 2.66
C VAL A 60 -6.21 4.41 3.88
N TYR A 61 -4.89 4.31 3.93
CA TYR A 61 -4.13 3.68 5.01
C TYR A 61 -3.07 4.64 5.52
N GLU A 62 -2.89 4.69 6.83
CA GLU A 62 -1.84 5.46 7.48
C GLU A 62 -0.51 4.68 7.41
N ILE A 63 0.58 5.40 7.16
CA ILE A 63 1.93 4.85 7.09
C ILE A 63 2.56 4.95 8.46
N GLN A 64 3.17 3.86 8.92
CA GLN A 64 3.92 3.85 10.17
C GLN A 64 5.35 4.36 9.88
N GLU A 65 5.79 5.32 10.69
CA GLU A 65 7.16 5.88 10.68
C GLU A 65 8.13 5.02 11.49
#